data_AF-A0AA50E3B0-F1
#
_entry.id   AF-A0AA50E3B0-F1
#
_cell.length_a   1.000
_cell.length_b   1.000
_cell.length_c   1.000
_cell.angle_alpha   90.00
_cell.angle_beta   90.00
_cell.angle_gamma   90.00
#
_symmetry.space_group_name_H-M   'P 1'
#
loop_
_entity.id
_entity.type
_entity.pdbx_description
1 polymer ?
#
loop_
_entity_poly.entity_id
_entity_poly.type
_entity_poly.pdbx_seq_one_letter_code
_entity_poly.pdbx_strand_id
1 'polypeptide(L)'
;MLQNLQKNLIVKRVQEGNSRFDYTKILEVIYEGNDAVLVETVLKVTAEQYLQYSLQERENSLQAGVSFIDEQIPILETQIRALQGQQRTLQQRYNIISPNQQATNLNEAYQANQLDIQKIDEELEELRSLKSNLESTLGLSPSEALVALDLSQNPERQNLLQQLQEVETMIAAESSRFTNENPIMQDLFQKRNNLQTLLETRTKEILKSSSLKGDNNPNIFMFQNTSRITMLDQLIVTQNEIAKRLTRRQVLVANQERLRINLDQFPTIAAQYDEVARQLDLKKGLLDTLANQRETLRVEAAQQDVPWKIISAPAIPRRPDGLPISFPLIRRKNDCWYGGRLILGLLLAIAWERSRNIFYSNSDLKFGLGYSVWGNCRCWIQELPMIKML
;
A
#
# COMPACT_ATOMS: atom_id res chain seq x y z
N MET A 1 7.33 28.63 62.58
CA MET A 1 6.12 29.39 62.17
C MET A 1 5.44 28.78 60.95
N LEU A 2 6.13 28.60 59.81
CA LEU A 2 5.58 28.00 58.57
C LEU A 2 4.95 26.60 58.74
N GLN A 3 5.54 25.71 59.56
CA GLN A 3 4.98 24.39 59.84
C GLN A 3 3.62 24.40 60.57
N ASN A 4 3.26 25.48 61.28
CA ASN A 4 1.96 25.60 61.93
C ASN A 4 0.87 26.10 60.98
N LEU A 5 1.23 26.81 59.91
CA LEU A 5 0.26 27.30 58.91
C LEU A 5 -0.24 26.15 58.03
N GLN A 6 0.64 25.22 57.65
CA GLN A 6 0.26 24.08 56.81
C GLN A 6 -0.63 23.07 57.52
N LYS A 7 -0.42 22.83 58.82
CA LYS A 7 -1.18 21.82 59.60
C LYS A 7 -2.67 22.14 59.74
N ASN A 8 -3.02 23.43 59.66
CA ASN A 8 -4.39 23.90 59.89
C ASN A 8 -5.12 24.27 58.59
N LEU A 9 -4.47 24.14 57.43
CA LEU A 9 -5.07 24.35 56.11
C LEU A 9 -5.59 23.02 55.56
N ILE A 10 -6.88 22.97 55.28
CA ILE A 10 -7.57 21.80 54.76
C ILE A 10 -8.14 22.15 53.39
N VAL A 11 -7.72 21.43 52.36
CA VAL A 11 -8.27 21.56 51.00
C VAL A 11 -9.02 20.28 50.67
N LYS A 12 -10.29 20.40 50.29
CA LYS A 12 -11.17 19.29 49.92
C LYS A 12 -11.91 19.62 48.63
N ARG A 13 -12.25 18.58 47.87
CA ARG A 13 -13.08 18.73 46.68
C ARG A 13 -14.54 18.53 47.09
N VAL A 14 -15.42 19.44 46.70
CA VAL A 14 -16.83 19.37 47.06
C VAL A 14 -17.48 18.19 46.34
N GLN A 15 -18.17 17.34 47.09
CA GLN A 15 -18.87 16.15 46.59
C GLN A 15 -20.38 16.39 46.58
N GLU A 16 -21.04 16.05 45.48
CA GLU A 16 -22.49 16.13 45.28
C GLU A 16 -23.09 14.73 45.19
N GLY A 17 -22.97 13.94 46.28
CA GLY A 17 -23.52 12.58 46.35
C GLY A 17 -22.65 11.61 47.14
N ASN A 18 -23.01 10.32 47.12
CA ASN A 18 -22.31 9.25 47.85
C ASN A 18 -21.37 8.42 46.96
N SER A 19 -21.33 8.67 45.64
CA SER A 19 -20.48 7.93 44.70
C SER A 19 -19.10 8.55 44.55
N ARG A 20 -18.11 7.71 44.23
CA ARG A 20 -16.72 8.13 43.96
C ARG A 20 -16.55 9.01 42.72
N PHE A 21 -17.59 9.16 41.90
CA PHE A 21 -17.60 10.00 40.70
C PHE A 21 -18.32 11.34 40.90
N ASP A 22 -18.91 11.59 42.07
CA ASP A 22 -19.76 12.76 42.34
C ASP A 22 -18.96 13.99 42.77
N TYR A 23 -17.68 14.10 42.40
CA TYR A 23 -16.85 15.24 42.77
C TYR A 23 -17.01 16.39 41.78
N THR A 24 -17.47 17.53 42.26
CA THR A 24 -17.60 18.78 41.49
C THR A 24 -16.23 19.36 41.14
N LYS A 25 -16.13 20.33 40.21
CA LYS A 25 -14.89 21.09 39.96
C LYS A 25 -14.64 22.20 40.99
N ILE A 26 -15.20 22.09 42.19
CA ILE A 26 -15.11 23.09 43.25
C ILE A 26 -14.14 22.61 44.33
N LEU A 27 -13.22 23.50 44.71
CA LEU A 27 -12.31 23.31 45.83
C LEU A 27 -12.85 24.09 47.04
N GLU A 28 -13.06 23.37 48.14
CA GLU A 28 -13.33 23.94 49.46
C GLU A 28 -12.00 24.06 50.23
N VAL A 29 -11.69 25.27 50.68
CA VAL A 29 -10.47 25.58 51.42
C VAL A 29 -10.86 26.10 52.80
N ILE A 30 -10.43 25.39 53.85
CA ILE A 30 -10.74 25.67 55.25
C ILE A 30 -9.43 25.94 55.99
N TYR A 31 -9.40 26.94 56.85
CA TYR A 31 -8.26 27.23 57.71
C TYR A 31 -8.70 27.44 59.16
N GLU A 32 -8.05 26.74 60.09
CA GLU A 32 -8.36 26.81 61.52
C GLU A 32 -7.29 27.60 62.30
N GLY A 33 -7.72 28.57 63.12
CA GLY A 33 -6.80 29.41 63.90
C GLY A 33 -7.49 30.16 65.04
N ASN A 34 -6.68 30.62 66.01
CA ASN A 34 -7.17 31.31 67.21
C ASN A 34 -7.33 32.82 67.03
N ASP A 35 -6.71 33.39 65.99
CA ASP A 35 -6.79 34.81 65.65
C ASP A 35 -7.62 34.97 64.37
N ALA A 36 -8.75 35.66 64.49
CA ALA A 36 -9.67 35.90 63.38
C ALA A 36 -8.99 36.66 62.22
N VAL A 37 -8.13 37.64 62.54
CA VAL A 37 -7.40 38.41 61.52
C VAL A 37 -6.43 37.51 60.78
N LEU A 38 -5.74 36.62 61.49
CA LEU A 38 -4.85 35.63 60.90
C LEU A 38 -5.60 34.66 60.00
N VAL A 39 -6.77 34.16 60.42
CA VAL A 39 -7.57 33.19 59.66
C VAL A 39 -8.04 33.77 58.32
N GLU A 40 -8.63 34.97 58.35
CA GLU A 40 -9.09 35.66 57.15
C GLU A 40 -7.91 35.98 56.21
N THR A 41 -6.78 36.43 56.77
CA THR A 41 -5.56 36.73 56.00
C THR A 41 -5.02 35.47 55.31
N VAL A 42 -4.93 34.34 56.02
CA VAL A 42 -4.43 33.09 55.45
C VAL A 42 -5.33 32.60 54.33
N LEU A 43 -6.66 32.61 54.49
CA LEU A 43 -7.58 32.19 53.43
C LEU A 43 -7.53 33.12 52.21
N LYS A 44 -7.46 34.44 52.41
CA LYS A 44 -7.34 35.42 51.33
C LYS A 44 -6.03 35.24 50.55
N VAL A 45 -4.90 35.21 51.25
CA VAL A 45 -3.58 35.02 50.63
C VAL A 45 -3.51 33.66 49.93
N THR A 46 -4.06 32.59 50.52
CA THR A 46 -4.09 31.27 49.88
C THR A 46 -4.90 31.28 48.59
N ALA A 47 -6.08 31.92 48.58
CA ALA A 47 -6.91 32.02 47.39
C ALA A 47 -6.20 32.82 46.29
N GLU A 48 -5.63 33.99 46.62
CA GLU A 48 -4.86 34.82 45.67
C GLU A 48 -3.64 34.06 45.12
N GLN A 49 -2.86 33.40 45.98
CA GLN A 49 -1.68 32.63 45.59
C GLN A 49 -2.03 31.41 44.74
N TYR A 50 -3.14 30.72 45.03
CA TYR A 50 -3.58 29.58 44.21
C TYR A 50 -4.01 30.02 42.81
N LEU A 51 -4.73 31.15 42.69
CA LEU A 51 -5.08 31.71 41.39
C LEU A 51 -3.82 32.05 40.58
N GLN A 52 -2.85 32.73 41.19
CA GLN A 52 -1.56 33.06 40.56
C GLN A 52 -0.79 31.81 40.13
N TYR A 53 -0.62 30.84 41.05
CA TYR A 53 0.05 29.57 40.76
C TYR A 53 -0.63 28.82 39.61
N SER A 54 -1.96 28.77 39.60
CA SER A 54 -2.70 28.06 38.56
C SER A 54 -2.62 28.70 37.16
N LEU A 55 -2.54 30.04 37.11
CA LEU A 55 -2.28 30.77 35.88
C LEU A 55 -0.87 30.47 35.39
N GLN A 56 0.14 30.55 36.28
CA GLN A 56 1.53 30.26 35.95
C GLN A 56 1.71 28.80 35.48
N GLU A 57 1.09 27.84 36.15
CA GLU A 57 1.13 26.43 35.75
C GLU A 57 0.49 26.22 34.37
N ARG A 58 -0.64 26.89 34.10
CA ARG A 58 -1.27 26.86 32.78
C ARG A 58 -0.35 27.43 31.71
N GLU A 59 0.22 28.62 31.91
CA GLU A 59 1.17 29.23 30.99
C GLU A 59 2.38 28.31 30.71
N ASN A 60 2.97 27.73 31.77
CA ASN A 60 4.07 26.77 31.64
C ASN A 60 3.66 25.54 30.82
N SER A 61 2.47 24.99 31.07
CA SER A 61 1.98 23.82 30.34
C SER A 61 1.70 24.10 28.86
N LEU A 62 1.13 25.27 28.53
CA LEU A 62 0.88 25.70 27.16
C LEU A 62 2.21 25.93 26.44
N GLN A 63 3.18 26.59 27.08
CA GLN A 63 4.50 26.82 26.53
C GLN A 63 5.25 25.50 26.29
N ALA A 64 5.19 24.55 27.23
CA ALA A 64 5.76 23.22 27.06
C ALA A 64 5.13 22.47 25.88
N GLY A 65 3.80 22.57 25.70
CA GLY A 65 3.10 22.01 24.55
C GLY A 65 3.54 22.64 23.23
N VAL A 66 3.67 23.97 23.17
CA VAL A 66 4.19 24.68 21.98
C VAL A 66 5.62 24.25 21.68
N SER A 67 6.50 24.22 22.68
CA SER A 67 7.89 23.79 22.52
C SER A 67 8.01 22.35 22.03
N PHE A 68 7.21 21.42 22.57
CA PHE A 68 7.15 20.05 22.08
C PHE A 68 6.79 20.00 20.58
N ILE A 69 5.77 20.76 20.15
CA ILE A 69 5.38 20.80 18.74
C ILE A 69 6.47 21.45 17.87
N ASP A 70 7.08 22.55 18.32
CA ASP A 70 8.16 23.24 17.61
C ASP A 70 9.40 22.35 17.44
N GLU A 71 9.65 21.39 18.33
CA GLU A 71 10.69 20.36 18.18
C GLU A 71 10.30 19.24 17.19
N GLN A 72 9.01 18.85 17.13
CA GLN A 72 8.55 17.77 16.25
C GLN A 72 8.42 18.21 14.78
N ILE A 73 8.04 19.46 14.52
CA ILE A 73 7.84 19.97 13.15
C ILE A 73 9.08 19.76 12.26
N PRO A 74 10.31 20.19 12.65
CA PRO A 74 11.51 20.01 11.83
C PRO A 74 11.85 18.54 11.54
N ILE A 75 11.56 17.64 12.49
CA ILE A 75 11.76 16.19 12.34
C ILE A 75 10.81 15.66 11.26
N LEU A 76 9.53 16.02 11.33
CA LEU A 76 8.54 15.64 10.34
C LEU A 76 8.85 16.19 8.95
N GLU A 77 9.26 17.46 8.85
CA GLU A 77 9.67 18.05 7.57
C GLU A 77 10.85 17.32 6.94
N THR A 78 11.84 16.91 7.75
CA THR A 78 12.99 16.14 7.26
C THR A 78 12.56 14.78 6.73
N GLN A 79 11.63 14.12 7.42
CA GLN A 79 11.07 12.85 6.96
C GLN A 79 10.25 13.02 5.67
N ILE A 80 9.45 14.09 5.55
CA ILE A 80 8.72 14.42 4.31
C ILE A 80 9.70 14.66 3.16
N ARG A 81 10.76 15.43 3.37
CA ARG A 81 11.81 15.66 2.35
C ARG A 81 12.47 14.36 1.91
N ALA A 82 12.74 13.45 2.85
CA ALA A 82 13.29 12.12 2.54
C ALA A 82 12.34 11.29 1.68
N LEU A 83 11.04 11.22 2.04
CA LEU A 83 10.02 10.51 1.26
C LEU A 83 9.83 11.11 -0.14
N GLN A 84 9.80 12.44 -0.25
CA GLN A 84 9.78 13.14 -1.54
C GLN A 84 11.04 12.83 -2.38
N GLY A 85 12.18 12.64 -1.74
CA GLY A 85 13.40 12.16 -2.39
C GLY A 85 13.24 10.75 -2.95
N GLN A 86 12.75 9.81 -2.13
CA GLN A 86 12.48 8.43 -2.55
C GLN A 86 11.47 8.36 -3.70
N GLN A 87 10.39 9.14 -3.62
CA GLN A 87 9.40 9.25 -4.69
C GLN A 87 10.05 9.70 -6.00
N ARG A 88 10.86 10.77 -5.96
CA ARG A 88 11.58 11.27 -7.14
C ARG A 88 12.54 10.22 -7.71
N THR A 89 13.25 9.47 -6.87
CA THR A 89 14.12 8.38 -7.32
C THR A 89 13.34 7.30 -8.05
N LEU A 90 12.18 6.89 -7.55
CA LEU A 90 11.31 5.94 -8.24
C LEU A 90 10.81 6.48 -9.58
N GLN A 91 10.36 7.74 -9.61
CA GLN A 91 9.90 8.41 -10.84
C GLN A 91 11.02 8.47 -11.90
N GLN A 92 12.24 8.84 -11.51
CA GLN A 92 13.38 8.93 -12.43
C GLN A 92 13.87 7.57 -12.90
N ARG A 93 14.00 6.58 -11.99
CA ARG A 93 14.53 5.25 -12.32
C ARG A 93 13.61 4.50 -13.28
N TYR A 94 12.30 4.63 -13.10
CA TYR A 94 11.31 3.87 -13.86
C TYR A 94 10.50 4.73 -14.84
N ASN A 95 10.84 6.01 -14.97
CA ASN A 95 10.14 7.00 -15.81
C ASN A 95 8.62 7.03 -15.53
N ILE A 96 8.24 6.95 -14.26
CA ILE A 96 6.84 6.88 -13.81
C ILE A 96 6.37 8.28 -13.45
N ILE A 97 5.29 8.76 -14.06
CA ILE A 97 4.56 9.95 -13.59
C ILE A 97 3.52 9.53 -12.54
N SER A 98 2.68 8.55 -12.88
CA SER A 98 1.78 7.86 -11.95
C SER A 98 1.75 6.36 -12.26
N PRO A 99 1.63 5.49 -11.23
CA PRO A 99 1.60 4.04 -11.46
C PRO A 99 0.46 3.60 -12.37
N ASN A 100 -0.74 4.12 -12.16
CA ASN A 100 -1.92 3.74 -12.95
C ASN A 100 -1.78 4.13 -14.42
N GLN A 101 -1.32 5.34 -14.72
CA GLN A 101 -1.10 5.77 -16.11
C GLN A 101 -0.06 4.89 -16.78
N GLN A 102 1.04 4.59 -16.09
CA GLN A 102 2.12 3.81 -16.65
C GLN A 102 1.72 2.33 -16.87
N ALA A 103 0.91 1.74 -15.98
CA ALA A 103 0.35 0.41 -16.16
C ALA A 103 -0.52 0.34 -17.42
N THR A 104 -1.42 1.33 -17.61
CA THR A 104 -2.27 1.42 -18.79
C THR A 104 -1.42 1.55 -20.06
N ASN A 105 -0.46 2.47 -20.09
CA ASN A 105 0.42 2.68 -21.24
C ASN A 105 1.24 1.42 -21.60
N LEU A 106 1.76 0.71 -20.60
CA LEU A 106 2.49 -0.56 -20.80
C LEU A 106 1.59 -1.64 -21.40
N ASN A 107 0.36 -1.77 -20.90
CA ASN A 107 -0.60 -2.74 -21.39
C ASN A 107 -1.07 -2.41 -22.82
N GLU A 108 -1.32 -1.13 -23.11
CA GLU A 108 -1.64 -0.65 -24.47
C GLU A 108 -0.49 -0.92 -25.45
N ALA A 109 0.75 -0.62 -25.06
CA ALA A 109 1.92 -0.92 -25.88
C ALA A 109 2.09 -2.43 -26.12
N TYR A 110 1.84 -3.26 -25.11
CA TYR A 110 1.86 -4.72 -25.21
C TYR A 110 0.80 -5.24 -26.18
N GLN A 111 -0.43 -4.73 -26.09
CA GLN A 111 -1.52 -5.11 -26.99
C GLN A 111 -1.28 -4.65 -28.42
N ALA A 112 -0.78 -3.41 -28.61
CA ALA A 112 -0.44 -2.87 -29.91
C ALA A 112 0.68 -3.69 -30.59
N ASN A 113 1.73 -4.03 -29.84
CA ASN A 113 2.82 -4.86 -30.37
C ASN A 113 2.36 -6.30 -30.68
N GLN A 114 1.44 -6.86 -29.89
CA GLN A 114 0.81 -8.15 -30.17
C GLN A 114 -0.02 -8.11 -31.45
N LEU A 115 -0.79 -7.04 -31.67
CA LEU A 115 -1.55 -6.83 -32.91
C LEU A 115 -0.62 -6.69 -34.13
N ASP A 116 0.50 -5.99 -33.99
CA ASP A 116 1.49 -5.87 -35.07
C ASP A 116 2.14 -7.22 -35.41
N ILE A 117 2.38 -8.08 -34.42
CA ILE A 117 2.84 -9.47 -34.66
C ILE A 117 1.78 -10.25 -35.44
N GLN A 118 0.51 -10.17 -35.03
CA GLN A 118 -0.59 -10.86 -35.72
C GLN A 118 -0.71 -10.43 -37.19
N LYS A 119 -0.69 -9.12 -37.46
CA LYS A 119 -0.72 -8.59 -38.83
C LYS A 119 0.45 -9.08 -39.68
N ILE A 120 1.65 -9.12 -39.12
CA ILE A 120 2.82 -9.64 -39.85
C ILE A 120 2.71 -11.14 -40.09
N ASP A 121 2.12 -11.90 -39.16
CA ASP A 121 1.88 -13.32 -39.34
C ASP A 121 0.87 -13.59 -40.46
N GLU A 122 -0.19 -12.78 -40.55
CA GLU A 122 -1.14 -12.80 -41.68
C GLU A 122 -0.45 -12.47 -43.01
N GLU A 123 0.30 -11.37 -43.09
CA GLU A 123 1.06 -10.97 -44.29
C GLU A 123 2.07 -12.05 -44.71
N LEU A 124 2.74 -12.69 -43.75
CA LEU A 124 3.69 -13.78 -44.03
C LEU A 124 2.99 -15.00 -44.61
N GLU A 125 1.79 -15.33 -44.15
CA GLU A 125 1.04 -16.46 -44.66
C GLU A 125 0.55 -16.22 -46.09
N GLU A 126 0.09 -15.00 -46.40
CA GLU A 126 -0.26 -14.58 -47.76
C GLU A 126 0.94 -14.69 -48.71
N LEU A 127 2.10 -14.17 -48.31
CA LEU A 127 3.32 -14.23 -49.12
C LEU A 127 3.82 -15.67 -49.31
N ARG A 128 3.71 -16.54 -48.29
CA ARG A 128 4.07 -17.95 -48.40
C ARG A 128 3.16 -18.70 -49.36
N SER A 129 1.86 -18.44 -49.30
CA SER A 129 0.88 -18.99 -50.23
C SER A 129 1.19 -18.56 -51.67
N LEU A 130 1.43 -17.26 -51.89
CA LEU A 130 1.83 -16.73 -53.20
C LEU A 130 3.12 -17.38 -53.71
N LYS A 131 4.15 -17.46 -52.85
CA LYS A 131 5.41 -18.14 -53.16
C LYS A 131 5.17 -19.59 -53.59
N SER A 132 4.40 -20.35 -52.80
CA SER A 132 4.11 -21.76 -53.10
C SER A 132 3.37 -21.94 -54.43
N ASN A 133 2.41 -21.06 -54.74
CA ASN A 133 1.70 -21.07 -56.02
C ASN A 133 2.65 -20.76 -57.20
N LEU A 134 3.55 -19.79 -57.04
CA LEU A 134 4.56 -19.45 -58.05
C LEU A 134 5.57 -20.59 -58.24
N GLU A 135 6.07 -21.20 -57.16
CA GLU A 135 6.96 -22.36 -57.21
C GLU A 135 6.30 -23.54 -57.94
N SER A 136 5.03 -23.82 -57.64
CA SER A 136 4.27 -24.88 -58.32
C SER A 136 4.01 -24.59 -59.80
N THR A 137 3.81 -23.32 -60.17
CA THR A 137 3.55 -22.92 -61.56
C THR A 137 4.82 -22.92 -62.40
N LEU A 138 5.94 -22.47 -61.81
CA LEU A 138 7.23 -22.34 -62.49
C LEU A 138 8.03 -23.64 -62.48
N GLY A 139 7.80 -24.49 -61.47
CA GLY A 139 8.60 -25.68 -61.17
C GLY A 139 10.03 -25.31 -60.75
N LEU A 140 10.19 -24.18 -60.06
CA LEU A 140 11.48 -23.57 -59.68
C LEU A 140 11.39 -22.97 -58.27
N SER A 141 12.45 -23.12 -57.49
CA SER A 141 12.69 -22.38 -56.24
C SER A 141 13.11 -20.92 -56.52
N PRO A 142 13.04 -20.00 -55.55
CA PRO A 142 13.51 -18.62 -55.72
C PRO A 142 14.97 -18.51 -56.17
N SER A 143 15.84 -19.40 -55.70
CA SER A 143 17.25 -19.45 -56.11
C SER A 143 17.42 -19.89 -57.56
N GLU A 144 16.68 -20.91 -57.99
CA GLU A 144 16.71 -21.35 -59.40
C GLU A 144 16.04 -20.32 -60.31
N ALA A 145 15.01 -19.63 -59.82
CA ALA A 145 14.31 -18.57 -60.56
C ALA A 145 15.24 -17.39 -60.86
N LEU A 146 16.14 -17.02 -59.94
CA LEU A 146 17.16 -16.02 -60.18
C LEU A 146 18.09 -16.42 -61.32
N VAL A 147 18.53 -17.68 -61.35
CA VAL A 147 19.40 -18.19 -62.42
C VAL A 147 18.67 -18.29 -63.75
N ALA A 148 17.41 -18.74 -63.74
CA ALA A 148 16.56 -18.76 -64.91
C ALA A 148 16.35 -17.33 -65.48
N LEU A 149 16.22 -16.33 -64.60
CA LEU A 149 16.11 -14.93 -64.96
C LEU A 149 17.42 -14.40 -65.57
N ASP A 150 18.57 -14.67 -64.94
CA ASP A 150 19.89 -14.28 -65.44
C ASP A 150 20.17 -14.87 -66.82
N LEU A 151 19.85 -16.17 -67.01
CA LEU A 151 19.95 -16.84 -68.30
C LEU A 151 19.00 -16.25 -69.34
N SER A 152 17.81 -15.82 -68.92
CA SER A 152 16.81 -15.22 -69.82
C SER A 152 17.17 -13.81 -70.25
N GLN A 153 17.75 -13.01 -69.35
CA GLN A 153 18.00 -11.59 -69.57
C GLN A 153 19.43 -11.27 -70.01
N ASN A 154 20.35 -12.25 -70.03
CA ASN A 154 21.72 -12.03 -70.49
C ASN A 154 21.75 -11.56 -71.96
N PRO A 155 22.24 -10.34 -72.28
CA PRO A 155 22.15 -9.77 -73.62
C PRO A 155 22.89 -10.57 -74.69
N GLU A 156 24.06 -11.12 -74.35
CA GLU A 156 24.87 -11.92 -75.28
C GLU A 156 24.18 -13.24 -75.62
N ARG A 157 23.57 -13.89 -74.62
CA ARG A 157 22.78 -15.11 -74.83
C ARG A 157 21.52 -14.82 -75.65
N GLN A 158 20.82 -13.71 -75.39
CA GLN A 158 19.68 -13.29 -76.20
C GLN A 158 20.08 -13.05 -77.66
N ASN A 159 21.22 -12.39 -77.89
CA ASN A 159 21.74 -12.16 -79.24
C ASN A 159 22.07 -13.48 -79.95
N LEU A 160 22.74 -14.42 -79.27
CA LEU A 160 23.01 -15.76 -79.82
C LEU A 160 21.72 -16.53 -80.16
N LEU A 161 20.68 -16.43 -79.33
CA LEU A 161 19.37 -17.03 -79.61
C LEU A 161 18.70 -16.41 -80.84
N GLN A 162 18.78 -15.08 -80.98
CA GLN A 162 18.25 -14.37 -82.15
C GLN A 162 18.99 -14.78 -83.43
N GLN A 163 20.33 -14.78 -83.42
CA GLN A 163 21.14 -15.24 -84.56
C GLN A 163 20.84 -16.69 -84.93
N LEU A 164 20.65 -17.56 -83.94
CA LEU A 164 20.30 -18.96 -84.17
C LEU A 164 18.93 -19.08 -84.85
N GLN A 165 17.93 -18.33 -84.38
CA GLN A 165 16.60 -18.30 -84.98
C GLN A 165 16.63 -17.76 -86.42
N GLU A 166 17.41 -16.72 -86.68
CA GLU A 166 17.63 -16.19 -88.05
C GLU A 166 18.22 -17.27 -88.97
N VAL A 167 19.27 -17.98 -88.53
CA VAL A 167 19.86 -19.09 -89.31
C VAL A 167 18.87 -20.23 -89.51
N GLU A 168 18.06 -20.58 -88.51
CA GLU A 168 17.02 -21.61 -88.65
C GLU A 168 15.95 -21.21 -89.67
N THR A 169 15.54 -19.93 -89.70
CA THR A 169 14.60 -19.44 -90.72
C THR A 169 15.19 -19.49 -92.13
N MET A 170 16.48 -19.16 -92.29
CA MET A 170 17.18 -19.29 -93.57
C MET A 170 17.27 -20.74 -94.02
N ILE A 171 17.62 -21.67 -93.11
CA ILE A 171 17.63 -23.11 -93.39
C ILE A 171 16.25 -23.58 -93.86
N ALA A 172 15.18 -23.18 -93.16
CA ALA A 172 13.82 -23.56 -93.52
C ALA A 172 13.44 -23.05 -94.91
N ALA A 173 13.76 -21.81 -95.25
CA ALA A 173 13.49 -21.23 -96.56
C ALA A 173 14.25 -21.96 -97.68
N GLU A 174 15.56 -22.18 -97.51
CA GLU A 174 16.41 -22.78 -98.54
C GLU A 174 16.22 -24.30 -98.69
N SER A 175 15.75 -24.98 -97.63
CA SER A 175 15.42 -26.41 -97.68
C SER A 175 14.31 -26.77 -98.69
N SER A 176 13.51 -25.78 -99.11
CA SER A 176 12.52 -25.96 -100.18
C SER A 176 13.13 -26.02 -101.58
N ARG A 177 14.37 -25.56 -101.74
CA ARG A 177 15.04 -25.35 -103.04
C ARG A 177 16.30 -26.21 -103.20
N PHE A 178 16.97 -26.53 -102.10
CA PHE A 178 18.26 -27.22 -102.10
C PHE A 178 18.22 -28.49 -101.23
N THR A 179 18.98 -29.50 -101.64
CA THR A 179 19.20 -30.70 -100.82
C THR A 179 20.23 -30.42 -99.73
N ASN A 180 20.31 -31.29 -98.72
CA ASN A 180 21.21 -31.15 -97.58
C ASN A 180 22.70 -31.12 -97.98
N GLU A 181 23.06 -31.70 -99.13
CA GLU A 181 24.43 -31.79 -99.65
C GLU A 181 24.86 -30.53 -100.41
N ASN A 182 23.94 -29.58 -100.68
CA ASN A 182 24.26 -28.34 -101.36
C ASN A 182 25.24 -27.50 -100.52
N PRO A 183 26.28 -26.87 -101.12
CA PRO A 183 27.24 -26.03 -100.40
C PRO A 183 26.61 -24.92 -99.55
N ILE A 184 25.49 -24.34 -100.00
CA ILE A 184 24.77 -23.29 -99.26
C ILE A 184 24.14 -23.88 -97.99
N MET A 185 23.53 -25.07 -98.08
CA MET A 185 22.95 -25.76 -96.92
C MET A 185 24.03 -26.18 -95.92
N GLN A 186 25.19 -26.65 -96.40
CA GLN A 186 26.32 -27.01 -95.55
C GLN A 186 26.86 -25.81 -94.74
N ASP A 187 27.00 -24.64 -95.37
CA ASP A 187 27.40 -23.41 -94.66
C ASP A 187 26.38 -23.01 -93.59
N LEU A 188 25.09 -23.07 -93.89
CA LEU A 188 24.03 -22.79 -92.92
C LEU A 188 24.04 -23.76 -91.74
N PHE A 189 24.22 -25.06 -91.99
CA PHE A 189 24.36 -26.05 -90.92
C PHE A 189 25.61 -25.82 -90.07
N GLN A 190 26.73 -25.44 -90.69
CA GLN A 190 27.96 -25.12 -89.96
C GLN A 190 27.78 -23.88 -89.08
N LYS A 191 27.15 -22.82 -89.60
CA LYS A 191 26.78 -21.62 -88.82
C LYS A 191 25.87 -21.96 -87.65
N ARG A 192 24.82 -22.75 -87.86
CA ARG A 192 23.91 -23.23 -86.80
C ARG A 192 24.69 -23.97 -85.70
N ASN A 193 25.54 -24.92 -86.07
CA ASN A 193 26.30 -25.73 -85.10
C ASN A 193 27.30 -24.86 -84.30
N ASN A 194 27.95 -23.88 -84.95
CA ASN A 194 28.82 -22.92 -84.28
C ASN A 194 28.05 -22.07 -83.26
N LEU A 195 26.88 -21.53 -83.67
CA LEU A 195 26.01 -20.75 -82.78
C LEU A 195 25.52 -21.58 -81.60
N GLN A 196 25.15 -22.84 -81.81
CA GLN A 196 24.78 -23.77 -80.72
C GLN A 196 25.94 -23.98 -79.73
N THR A 197 27.16 -24.18 -80.22
CA THR A 197 28.35 -24.35 -79.38
C THR A 197 28.65 -23.08 -78.55
N LEU A 198 28.53 -21.90 -79.15
CA LEU A 198 28.68 -20.63 -78.45
C LEU A 198 27.59 -20.43 -77.39
N LEU A 199 26.34 -20.76 -77.71
CA LEU A 199 25.22 -20.69 -76.78
C LEU A 199 25.42 -21.61 -75.57
N GLU A 200 25.86 -22.86 -75.78
CA GLU A 200 26.18 -23.79 -74.70
C GLU A 200 27.32 -23.28 -73.82
N THR A 201 28.38 -22.76 -74.43
CA THR A 201 29.53 -22.18 -73.71
C THR A 201 29.06 -21.04 -72.83
N ARG A 202 28.27 -20.11 -73.39
CA ARG A 202 27.74 -18.97 -72.64
C ARG A 202 26.83 -19.39 -71.50
N THR A 203 26.00 -20.41 -71.73
CA THR A 203 25.11 -20.98 -70.69
C THR A 203 25.93 -21.52 -69.52
N LYS A 204 26.99 -22.29 -69.80
CA LYS A 204 27.89 -22.85 -68.77
C LYS A 204 28.59 -21.75 -67.98
N GLU A 205 29.01 -20.67 -68.62
CA GLU A 205 29.63 -19.52 -67.96
C GLU A 205 28.67 -18.85 -66.98
N ILE A 206 27.44 -18.57 -67.41
CA ILE A 206 26.41 -17.96 -66.55
C ILE A 206 26.14 -18.87 -65.35
N LEU A 207 25.91 -20.16 -65.57
CA LEU A 207 25.68 -21.13 -64.48
C LEU A 207 26.85 -21.20 -63.49
N LYS A 208 28.10 -21.14 -63.99
CA LYS A 208 29.30 -21.15 -63.14
C LYS A 208 29.37 -19.91 -62.25
N SER A 209 28.94 -18.75 -62.76
CA SER A 209 28.89 -17.51 -61.98
C SER A 209 27.81 -17.53 -60.90
N SER A 210 26.68 -18.19 -61.15
CA SER A 210 25.54 -18.27 -60.22
C SER A 210 25.73 -19.26 -59.05
N SER A 211 26.87 -19.96 -58.96
CA SER A 211 27.27 -20.84 -57.84
C SER A 211 26.29 -21.99 -57.47
N LEU A 212 25.34 -22.33 -58.34
CA LEU A 212 24.47 -23.49 -58.12
C LEU A 212 25.28 -24.79 -58.29
N LYS A 213 25.37 -25.57 -57.21
CA LYS A 213 25.93 -26.92 -57.24
C LYS A 213 24.82 -27.91 -57.64
N GLY A 214 24.86 -28.38 -58.89
CA GLY A 214 24.28 -29.68 -59.24
C GLY A 214 22.76 -29.76 -59.39
N ASP A 215 22.04 -28.66 -59.63
CA ASP A 215 20.61 -28.74 -59.92
C ASP A 215 20.36 -28.89 -61.42
N ASN A 216 19.95 -30.10 -61.83
CA ASN A 216 19.61 -30.45 -63.22
C ASN A 216 18.14 -30.14 -63.53
N ASN A 217 17.55 -29.12 -62.90
CA ASN A 217 16.14 -28.83 -63.12
C ASN A 217 15.91 -28.31 -64.55
N PRO A 218 15.21 -29.07 -65.42
CA PRO A 218 15.05 -28.70 -66.83
C PRO A 218 14.22 -27.41 -67.00
N ASN A 219 13.42 -27.04 -65.99
CA ASN A 219 12.60 -25.82 -66.01
C ASN A 219 13.43 -24.53 -65.98
N ILE A 220 14.71 -24.59 -65.59
CA ILE A 220 15.66 -23.46 -65.63
C ILE A 220 15.96 -23.07 -67.08
N PHE A 221 16.05 -24.06 -67.97
CA PHE A 221 16.46 -23.90 -69.37
C PHE A 221 15.28 -23.73 -70.34
N MET A 222 14.04 -23.90 -69.88
CA MET A 222 12.86 -23.73 -70.71
C MET A 222 12.79 -22.34 -71.34
N PHE A 223 12.22 -22.27 -72.55
CA PHE A 223 12.03 -21.02 -73.27
C PHE A 223 11.22 -20.03 -72.42
N GLN A 224 11.81 -18.85 -72.22
CA GLN A 224 11.28 -17.83 -71.32
C GLN A 224 10.47 -16.83 -72.15
N ASN A 225 9.15 -16.85 -72.01
CA ASN A 225 8.28 -15.80 -72.52
C ASN A 225 8.14 -14.67 -71.48
N THR A 226 7.64 -13.51 -71.91
CA THR A 226 7.51 -12.33 -71.04
C THR A 226 6.72 -12.64 -69.75
N SER A 227 5.66 -13.45 -69.82
CA SER A 227 4.86 -13.80 -68.65
C SER A 227 5.62 -14.65 -67.64
N ARG A 228 6.42 -15.63 -68.08
CA ARG A 228 7.27 -16.44 -67.20
C ARG A 228 8.37 -15.58 -66.57
N ILE A 229 8.97 -14.65 -67.30
CA ILE A 229 9.92 -13.66 -66.76
C ILE A 229 9.29 -12.84 -65.63
N THR A 230 8.06 -12.35 -65.83
CA THR A 230 7.33 -11.61 -64.78
C THR A 230 7.05 -12.48 -63.55
N MET A 231 6.68 -13.75 -63.73
CA MET A 231 6.46 -14.68 -62.61
C MET A 231 7.76 -15.02 -61.86
N LEU A 232 8.89 -15.15 -62.57
CA LEU A 232 10.22 -15.34 -61.97
C LEU A 232 10.59 -14.14 -61.09
N ASP A 233 10.40 -12.92 -61.60
CA ASP A 233 10.63 -11.68 -60.85
C ASP A 233 9.73 -11.62 -59.61
N GLN A 234 8.42 -11.89 -59.77
CA GLN A 234 7.48 -11.94 -58.64
C GLN A 234 7.90 -12.95 -57.58
N LEU A 235 8.42 -14.12 -57.95
CA LEU A 235 8.89 -15.13 -57.00
C LEU A 235 10.10 -14.64 -56.19
N ILE A 236 11.08 -14.02 -56.86
CA ILE A 236 12.28 -13.46 -56.22
C ILE A 236 11.89 -12.33 -55.27
N VAL A 237 11.06 -11.39 -55.73
CA VAL A 237 10.55 -10.27 -54.92
C VAL A 237 9.76 -10.77 -53.71
N THR A 238 8.89 -11.76 -53.89
CA THR A 238 8.10 -12.36 -52.81
C THR A 238 9.01 -12.99 -51.75
N GLN A 239 10.04 -13.74 -52.17
CA GLN A 239 11.02 -14.32 -51.25
C GLN A 239 11.76 -13.26 -50.43
N ASN A 240 12.14 -12.15 -51.07
CA ASN A 240 12.79 -11.03 -50.39
C ASN A 240 11.86 -10.34 -49.38
N GLU A 241 10.59 -10.13 -49.73
CA GLU A 241 9.60 -9.57 -48.80
C GLU A 241 9.33 -10.50 -47.60
N ILE A 242 9.28 -11.82 -47.80
CA ILE A 242 9.22 -12.80 -46.69
C ILE A 242 10.40 -12.61 -45.74
N ALA A 243 11.64 -12.55 -46.25
CA ALA A 243 12.84 -12.39 -45.43
C ALA A 243 12.83 -11.07 -44.64
N LYS A 244 12.39 -9.98 -45.27
CA LYS A 244 12.21 -8.66 -44.65
C LYS A 244 11.16 -8.71 -43.53
N ARG A 245 10.02 -9.36 -43.75
CA ARG A 245 8.95 -9.49 -42.75
C ARG A 245 9.35 -10.39 -41.58
N LEU A 246 10.07 -11.47 -41.82
CA LEU A 246 10.63 -12.33 -40.75
C LEU A 246 11.57 -11.56 -39.84
N THR A 247 12.46 -10.74 -40.41
CA THR A 247 13.36 -9.87 -39.63
C THR A 247 12.56 -8.91 -38.75
N ARG A 248 11.54 -8.24 -39.31
CA ARG A 248 10.67 -7.34 -38.55
C ARG A 248 9.92 -8.08 -37.44
N ARG A 249 9.38 -9.27 -37.73
CA ARG A 249 8.71 -10.13 -36.77
C ARG A 249 9.60 -10.46 -35.57
N GLN A 250 10.85 -10.82 -35.82
CA GLN A 250 11.81 -11.16 -34.77
C GLN A 250 12.02 -10.00 -33.80
N VAL A 251 12.10 -8.77 -34.31
CA VAL A 251 12.21 -7.56 -33.48
C VAL A 251 10.94 -7.36 -32.64
N LEU A 252 9.76 -7.53 -33.22
CA LEU A 252 8.50 -7.39 -32.48
C LEU A 252 8.32 -8.44 -31.40
N VAL A 253 8.70 -9.70 -31.67
CA VAL A 253 8.66 -10.78 -30.67
C VAL A 253 9.64 -10.48 -29.52
N ALA A 254 10.85 -10.02 -29.82
CA ALA A 254 11.79 -9.60 -28.79
C ALA A 254 11.27 -8.40 -27.97
N ASN A 255 10.57 -7.46 -28.61
CA ASN A 255 9.92 -6.36 -27.92
C ASN A 255 8.75 -6.82 -27.04
N GLN A 256 7.98 -7.81 -27.49
CA GLN A 256 6.88 -8.40 -26.73
C GLN A 256 7.37 -8.98 -25.40
N GLU A 257 8.47 -9.74 -25.43
CA GLU A 257 9.06 -10.31 -24.22
C GLU A 257 9.59 -9.24 -23.27
N ARG A 258 10.18 -8.15 -23.80
CA ARG A 258 10.59 -7.01 -22.96
C ARG A 258 9.40 -6.33 -22.29
N LEU A 259 8.32 -6.09 -23.03
CA LEU A 259 7.09 -5.51 -22.48
C LEU A 259 6.46 -6.44 -21.44
N ARG A 260 6.48 -7.76 -21.68
CA ARG A 260 6.01 -8.77 -20.72
C ARG A 260 6.79 -8.70 -19.41
N ILE A 261 8.12 -8.71 -19.47
CA ILE A 261 8.98 -8.60 -18.27
C ILE A 261 8.68 -7.32 -17.50
N ASN A 262 8.52 -6.20 -18.21
CA ASN A 262 8.17 -4.93 -17.58
C ASN A 262 6.78 -5.00 -16.90
N LEU A 263 5.77 -5.58 -17.56
CA LEU A 263 4.44 -5.78 -16.99
C LEU A 263 4.46 -6.67 -15.74
N ASP A 264 5.29 -7.72 -15.72
CA ASP A 264 5.41 -8.62 -14.58
C ASP A 264 6.08 -7.93 -13.37
N GLN A 265 7.04 -7.05 -13.61
CA GLN A 265 7.75 -6.31 -12.54
C GLN A 265 6.99 -5.07 -12.06
N PHE A 266 6.15 -4.49 -12.92
CA PHE A 266 5.50 -3.21 -12.68
C PHE A 266 4.65 -3.16 -11.39
N PRO A 267 3.86 -4.19 -11.02
CA PRO A 267 3.07 -4.17 -9.79
C PRO A 267 3.90 -3.95 -8.53
N THR A 268 5.11 -4.49 -8.49
CA THR A 268 6.02 -4.31 -7.33
C THR A 268 6.49 -2.86 -7.24
N ILE A 269 6.80 -2.25 -8.39
CA ILE A 269 7.22 -0.84 -8.45
C ILE A 269 6.05 0.08 -8.10
N ALA A 270 4.85 -0.23 -8.58
CA ALA A 270 3.62 0.49 -8.24
C ALA A 270 3.35 0.45 -6.73
N ALA A 271 3.43 -0.74 -6.11
CA ALA A 271 3.24 -0.88 -4.67
C ALA A 271 4.27 -0.08 -3.85
N GLN A 272 5.54 -0.06 -4.27
CA GLN A 272 6.57 0.78 -3.62
C GLN A 272 6.26 2.27 -3.73
N TYR A 273 5.80 2.71 -4.90
CA TYR A 273 5.42 4.10 -5.12
C TYR A 273 4.22 4.50 -4.25
N ASP A 274 3.18 3.66 -4.23
CA ASP A 274 1.95 3.92 -3.48
C ASP A 274 2.21 3.94 -1.98
N GLU A 275 3.12 3.10 -1.49
CA GLU A 275 3.54 3.13 -0.08
C GLU A 275 4.22 4.45 0.28
N VAL A 276 5.16 4.92 -0.55
CA VAL A 276 5.82 6.22 -0.34
C VAL A 276 4.80 7.36 -0.39
N ALA A 277 3.87 7.33 -1.35
CA ALA A 277 2.81 8.32 -1.47
C ALA A 277 1.90 8.36 -0.24
N ARG A 278 1.48 7.20 0.26
CA ARG A 278 0.66 7.05 1.48
C ARG A 278 1.37 7.60 2.72
N GLN A 279 2.64 7.27 2.89
CA GLN A 279 3.43 7.79 4.02
C GLN A 279 3.60 9.31 3.95
N LEU A 280 3.80 9.83 2.74
CA LEU A 280 3.96 11.26 2.49
C LEU A 280 2.66 12.01 2.81
N ASP A 281 1.51 11.46 2.40
CA ASP A 281 0.19 12.01 2.72
C ASP A 281 -0.07 12.03 4.24
N LEU A 282 0.16 10.90 4.91
CA LEU A 282 0.01 10.80 6.36
C LEU A 282 0.89 11.81 7.11
N LYS A 283 2.17 11.93 6.74
CA LYS A 283 3.08 12.87 7.41
C LYS A 283 2.75 14.32 7.14
N LYS A 284 2.28 14.67 5.93
CA LYS A 284 1.78 16.01 5.64
C LYS A 284 0.54 16.34 6.47
N GLY A 285 -0.42 15.42 6.53
CA GLY A 285 -1.61 15.61 7.37
C GLY A 285 -1.28 15.77 8.86
N LEU A 286 -0.29 15.01 9.36
CA LEU A 286 0.21 15.19 10.73
C LEU A 286 0.90 16.55 10.93
N LEU A 287 1.73 16.98 9.97
CA LEU A 287 2.38 18.30 10.01
C LEU A 287 1.34 19.43 10.08
N ASP A 288 0.31 19.37 9.23
CA ASP A 288 -0.76 20.37 9.21
C ASP A 288 -1.54 20.38 10.54
N THR A 289 -1.83 19.19 11.08
CA THR A 289 -2.51 19.05 12.39
C THR A 289 -1.68 19.68 13.52
N LEU A 290 -0.39 19.37 13.57
CA LEU A 290 0.50 19.93 14.60
C LEU A 290 0.69 21.44 14.43
N ALA A 291 0.82 21.94 13.21
CA ALA A 291 0.91 23.37 12.94
C ALA A 291 -0.34 24.12 13.44
N ASN A 292 -1.53 23.57 13.19
CA ASN A 292 -2.79 24.14 13.68
C ASN A 292 -2.91 24.08 15.20
N GLN A 293 -2.52 22.95 15.81
CA GLN A 293 -2.49 22.82 17.28
C GLN A 293 -1.53 23.82 17.92
N ARG A 294 -0.35 24.02 17.33
CA ARG A 294 0.61 25.03 17.81
C ARG A 294 0.00 26.42 17.82
N GLU A 295 -0.65 26.83 16.73
CA GLU A 295 -1.26 28.16 16.65
C GLU A 295 -2.39 28.32 17.68
N THR A 296 -3.19 27.27 17.86
CA THR A 296 -4.25 27.25 18.88
C THR A 296 -3.66 27.45 20.28
N LEU A 297 -2.60 26.71 20.63
CA LEU A 297 -1.93 26.86 21.94
C LEU A 297 -1.28 28.24 22.12
N ARG A 298 -0.73 28.84 21.05
CA ARG A 298 -0.18 30.20 21.08
C ARG A 298 -1.26 31.25 21.34
N VAL A 299 -2.41 31.11 20.70
CA VAL A 299 -3.57 32.00 20.94
C VAL A 299 -4.08 31.83 22.37
N GLU A 300 -4.22 30.59 22.86
CA GLU A 300 -4.64 30.33 24.25
C GLU A 300 -3.64 30.88 25.28
N ALA A 301 -2.34 30.76 25.01
CA ALA A 301 -1.29 31.33 25.87
C ALA A 301 -1.36 32.86 25.91
N ALA A 302 -1.71 33.50 24.79
CA ALA A 302 -1.86 34.96 24.72
C ALA A 302 -3.10 35.50 25.45
N GLN A 303 -4.14 34.68 25.65
CA GLN A 303 -5.40 35.11 26.30
C GLN A 303 -5.29 35.24 27.82
N GLN A 304 -4.27 34.66 28.47
CA GLN A 304 -4.04 34.74 29.93
C GLN A 304 -5.27 34.40 30.80
N ASP A 305 -6.11 33.46 30.35
CA ASP A 305 -7.31 33.07 31.05
C ASP A 305 -7.00 32.35 32.37
N VAL A 306 -7.37 32.96 33.51
CA VAL A 306 -7.23 32.36 34.84
C VAL A 306 -8.16 31.14 34.94
N PRO A 307 -7.64 29.91 35.12
CA PRO A 307 -8.43 28.69 35.03
C PRO A 307 -9.37 28.46 36.22
N TRP A 308 -9.12 29.13 37.34
CA TRP A 308 -9.93 29.03 38.56
C TRP A 308 -10.56 30.37 38.91
N LYS A 309 -11.75 30.34 39.49
CA LYS A 309 -12.47 31.53 39.94
C LYS A 309 -12.95 31.36 41.38
N ILE A 310 -12.83 32.41 42.17
CA ILE A 310 -13.39 32.46 43.52
C ILE A 310 -14.91 32.53 43.41
N ILE A 311 -15.59 31.48 43.85
CA ILE A 311 -17.07 31.39 43.87
C ILE A 311 -17.67 31.90 45.18
N SER A 312 -16.88 31.94 46.26
CA SER A 312 -17.26 32.49 47.56
C SER A 312 -16.05 33.16 48.21
N ALA A 313 -16.22 34.37 48.72
CA ALA A 313 -15.14 35.11 49.37
C ALA A 313 -14.78 34.45 50.72
N PRO A 314 -13.51 34.51 51.15
CA PRO A 314 -13.11 34.08 52.47
C PRO A 314 -13.98 34.73 53.55
N ALA A 315 -14.68 33.93 54.34
CA ALA A 315 -15.55 34.43 55.40
C ALA A 315 -15.38 33.58 56.65
N ILE A 316 -15.30 34.24 57.80
CA ILE A 316 -15.34 33.57 59.10
C ILE A 316 -16.82 33.38 59.44
N PRO A 317 -17.30 32.14 59.63
CA PRO A 317 -18.69 31.91 59.99
C PRO A 317 -18.93 32.49 61.40
N ARG A 318 -19.93 33.37 61.51
CA ARG A 318 -20.32 34.05 62.75
C ARG A 318 -21.63 33.50 63.27
N ARG A 319 -21.77 33.43 64.59
CA ARG A 319 -23.04 33.12 65.27
C ARG A 319 -24.03 34.29 65.10
N PRO A 320 -25.32 34.08 65.41
CA PRO A 320 -26.34 35.15 65.38
C PRO A 320 -26.02 36.34 66.29
N ASP A 321 -25.16 36.16 67.29
CA ASP A 321 -24.66 37.19 68.22
C ASP A 321 -23.45 38.00 67.66
N GLY A 322 -23.01 37.71 66.44
CA GLY A 322 -21.89 38.38 65.77
C GLY A 322 -20.50 37.85 66.14
N LEU A 323 -20.39 36.89 67.07
CA LEU A 323 -19.10 36.31 67.47
C LEU A 323 -18.68 35.17 66.53
N PRO A 324 -17.37 34.98 66.27
CA PRO A 324 -16.89 33.85 65.47
C PRO A 324 -17.24 32.51 66.13
N ILE A 325 -17.50 31.50 65.29
CA ILE A 325 -17.73 30.12 65.74
C ILE A 325 -16.36 29.51 66.11
N SER A 326 -16.18 29.06 67.36
CA SER A 326 -14.96 28.37 67.79
C SER A 326 -14.99 26.89 67.40
N PHE A 327 -13.90 26.40 66.80
CA PHE A 327 -13.69 24.98 66.53
C PHE A 327 -12.73 24.35 67.56
N PRO A 328 -12.95 23.10 68.01
CA PRO A 328 -14.07 22.22 67.64
C PRO A 328 -15.39 22.74 68.24
N LEU A 329 -16.51 22.47 67.56
CA LEU A 329 -17.82 22.61 68.21
C LEU A 329 -17.76 21.77 69.47
N ILE A 330 -17.69 22.43 70.64
CA ILE A 330 -17.93 21.77 71.92
C ILE A 330 -19.41 21.39 71.89
N ARG A 331 -19.67 20.20 71.32
CA ARG A 331 -20.91 19.48 71.54
C ARG A 331 -20.88 19.14 73.01
N ARG A 332 -21.54 19.95 73.85
CA ARG A 332 -21.82 19.64 75.25
C ARG A 332 -22.50 18.27 75.26
N LYS A 333 -21.72 17.21 75.45
CA LYS A 333 -22.24 15.86 75.70
C LYS A 333 -22.76 15.86 77.12
N ASN A 334 -24.05 16.16 77.28
CA ASN A 334 -24.78 15.94 78.53
C ASN A 334 -25.23 14.47 78.65
N ASP A 335 -24.36 13.50 78.34
CA ASP A 335 -24.66 12.07 78.43
C ASP A 335 -23.78 11.39 79.48
N CYS A 336 -24.04 11.67 80.76
CA CYS A 336 -23.37 11.01 81.89
C CYS A 336 -24.36 10.47 82.95
N TRP A 337 -25.58 10.10 82.59
CA TRP A 337 -26.60 9.69 83.59
C TRP A 337 -27.24 8.30 83.39
N TYR A 338 -26.96 7.55 82.31
CA TYR A 338 -27.59 6.23 82.09
C TYR A 338 -26.71 5.00 82.41
N GLY A 339 -25.44 5.16 82.82
CA GLY A 339 -24.53 4.04 83.10
C GLY A 339 -24.65 3.41 84.50
N GLY A 340 -25.15 4.13 85.50
CA GLY A 340 -25.14 3.69 86.90
C GLY A 340 -26.21 2.66 87.28
N ARG A 341 -27.28 2.51 86.48
CA ARG A 341 -28.44 1.65 86.82
C ARG A 341 -28.28 0.18 86.41
N LEU A 342 -27.42 -0.14 85.44
CA LEU A 342 -27.21 -1.51 84.98
C LEU A 342 -26.26 -2.31 85.90
N ILE A 343 -25.30 -1.66 86.54
CA ILE A 343 -24.30 -2.32 87.40
C ILE A 343 -24.93 -2.78 88.74
N LEU A 344 -25.87 -1.99 89.27
CA LEU A 344 -26.57 -2.31 90.52
C LEU A 344 -27.57 -3.47 90.35
N GLY A 345 -28.19 -3.61 89.17
CA GLY A 345 -29.06 -4.76 88.85
C GLY A 345 -28.30 -6.08 88.69
N LEU A 346 -27.09 -6.04 88.10
CA LEU A 346 -26.27 -7.24 87.91
C LEU A 346 -25.75 -7.82 89.25
N LEU A 347 -25.39 -6.95 90.20
CA LEU A 347 -24.90 -7.36 91.53
C LEU A 347 -26.00 -7.99 92.39
N LEU A 348 -27.25 -7.51 92.29
CA LEU A 348 -28.40 -8.09 92.99
C LEU A 348 -28.81 -9.47 92.43
N ALA A 349 -28.69 -9.69 91.11
CA ALA A 349 -28.99 -10.98 90.49
C ALA A 349 -28.03 -12.09 90.94
N ILE A 350 -26.72 -11.81 90.98
CA ILE A 350 -25.70 -12.80 91.40
C ILE A 350 -25.84 -13.16 92.89
N ALA A 351 -26.22 -12.20 93.74
CA ALA A 351 -26.46 -12.46 95.16
C ALA A 351 -27.68 -13.37 95.41
N TRP A 352 -28.72 -13.26 94.57
CA TRP A 352 -29.93 -14.08 94.69
C TRP A 352 -29.72 -15.51 94.14
N GLU A 353 -28.92 -15.66 93.08
CA GLU A 353 -28.66 -16.94 92.43
C GLU A 353 -27.80 -17.90 93.29
N ARG A 354 -26.90 -17.37 94.13
CA ARG A 354 -26.11 -18.19 95.06
C ARG A 354 -26.93 -18.80 96.22
N SER A 355 -28.17 -18.36 96.43
CA SER A 355 -29.03 -18.84 97.52
C SER A 355 -29.93 -20.04 97.15
N ARG A 356 -29.94 -20.50 95.89
CA ARG A 356 -30.81 -21.61 95.46
C ARG A 356 -29.98 -22.75 94.86
N ASN A 357 -29.83 -23.83 95.63
CA ASN A 357 -29.21 -25.08 95.20
C ASN A 357 -30.12 -25.86 94.25
N ILE A 358 -30.18 -25.47 92.97
CA ILE A 358 -30.90 -26.19 91.93
C ILE A 358 -30.05 -26.18 90.65
N PHE A 359 -29.74 -27.36 90.12
CA PHE A 359 -28.96 -27.54 88.89
C PHE A 359 -29.91 -27.52 87.68
N TYR A 360 -29.70 -26.59 86.74
CA TYR A 360 -30.64 -26.33 85.63
C TYR A 360 -30.16 -26.86 84.27
N SER A 361 -28.98 -27.46 84.16
CA SER A 361 -28.45 -27.97 82.88
C SER A 361 -27.83 -29.36 83.00
N ASN A 362 -28.07 -30.22 82.01
CA ASN A 362 -27.45 -31.54 81.89
C ASN A 362 -25.90 -31.49 81.81
N SER A 363 -25.32 -30.32 81.51
CA SER A 363 -23.86 -30.11 81.58
C SER A 363 -23.32 -29.99 83.01
N ASP A 364 -24.14 -29.64 84.00
CA ASP A 364 -23.73 -29.49 85.40
C ASP A 364 -23.67 -30.83 86.15
N LEU A 365 -24.45 -31.83 85.73
CA LEU A 365 -24.45 -33.19 86.30
C LEU A 365 -23.11 -33.93 86.06
N LYS A 366 -22.38 -33.58 84.99
CA LYS A 366 -21.10 -34.23 84.62
C LYS A 366 -19.94 -33.80 85.53
N PHE A 367 -20.05 -32.65 86.20
CA PHE A 367 -19.05 -32.13 87.13
C PHE A 367 -19.30 -32.57 88.60
N GLY A 368 -20.52 -32.99 88.92
CA GLY A 368 -20.90 -33.46 90.27
C GLY A 368 -20.91 -34.98 90.47
N LEU A 369 -21.11 -35.79 89.42
CA LEU A 369 -21.39 -37.24 89.56
C LEU A 369 -20.52 -38.19 88.71
N GLY A 370 -19.52 -37.69 87.98
CA GLY A 370 -18.39 -38.50 87.47
C GLY A 370 -18.66 -39.54 86.35
N TYR A 371 -19.88 -39.68 85.83
CA TYR A 371 -20.21 -40.57 84.70
C TYR A 371 -21.11 -39.88 83.65
N SER A 372 -21.04 -40.31 82.38
CA SER A 372 -21.82 -39.69 81.29
C SER A 372 -23.22 -40.32 81.14
N VAL A 373 -24.27 -39.49 81.09
CA VAL A 373 -25.65 -39.93 80.83
C VAL A 373 -26.02 -39.66 79.37
N TRP A 374 -26.67 -40.63 78.71
CA TRP A 374 -27.12 -40.59 77.31
C TRP A 374 -28.65 -40.44 77.23
N GLY A 375 -29.13 -39.40 76.56
CA GLY A 375 -30.55 -39.21 76.21
C GLY A 375 -31.07 -37.80 76.46
N ASN A 376 -31.64 -37.16 75.43
CA ASN A 376 -32.05 -35.75 75.41
C ASN A 376 -33.50 -35.62 74.94
N CYS A 377 -34.32 -34.81 75.62
CA CYS A 377 -35.68 -34.49 75.15
C CYS A 377 -35.93 -32.97 75.16
N ARG A 378 -36.46 -32.50 74.01
CA ARG A 378 -36.60 -31.13 73.48
C ARG A 378 -37.84 -30.36 74.01
N CYS A 379 -37.84 -29.02 73.84
CA CYS A 379 -38.78 -28.20 73.01
C CYS A 379 -38.85 -26.72 73.52
N TRP A 380 -38.47 -25.69 72.73
CA TRP A 380 -39.27 -24.72 71.88
C TRP A 380 -40.01 -23.61 72.73
N ILE A 381 -40.25 -22.32 72.39
CA ILE A 381 -40.39 -21.57 71.11
C ILE A 381 -40.63 -20.03 71.33
N GLN A 382 -40.22 -19.18 70.36
CA GLN A 382 -40.74 -17.84 69.85
C GLN A 382 -41.00 -16.63 70.81
N GLU A 383 -41.02 -15.34 70.42
CA GLU A 383 -40.85 -14.57 69.16
C GLU A 383 -40.54 -13.07 69.43
N LEU A 384 -40.18 -12.36 68.34
CA LEU A 384 -39.84 -10.95 68.02
C LEU A 384 -41.09 -9.99 67.97
N PRO A 385 -41.10 -8.72 67.43
CA PRO A 385 -40.07 -7.73 67.04
C PRO A 385 -40.40 -6.19 67.23
N MET A 386 -39.46 -5.31 66.81
CA MET A 386 -39.56 -4.11 65.92
C MET A 386 -40.20 -2.74 66.33
N ILE A 387 -39.44 -1.63 66.18
CA ILE A 387 -39.46 -0.67 65.02
C ILE A 387 -38.67 0.64 65.35
N LYS A 388 -37.99 1.18 64.32
CA LYS A 388 -37.30 2.49 64.24
C LYS A 388 -38.18 3.54 63.56
N MET A 389 -37.85 4.83 63.73
CA MET A 389 -38.05 5.79 62.63
C MET A 389 -37.07 6.98 62.62
N LEU A 390 -36.67 7.28 61.37
CA LEU A 390 -36.08 8.46 60.68
C LEU A 390 -34.82 9.12 61.24
#